data_AF-A0A7X7YMC3-F1
#
_entry.id   AF-A0A7X7YMC3-F1
#
_cell.length_a   1.000
_cell.length_b   1.000
_cell.length_c   1.000
_cell.angle_alpha   90.00
_cell.angle_beta   90.00
_cell.angle_gamma   90.00
#
_symmetry.space_group_name_H-M   'P 1'
#
loop_
_entity.id
_entity.type
_entity.pdbx_description
1 polymer ?
#
loop_
_entity_poly.entity_id
_entity_poly.type
_entity_poly.pdbx_seq_one_letter_code
_entity_poly.pdbx_strand_id
1 'polypeptide(L)'
;MKNKTGKVFVILLIAMVVLACSPFGLQYVFRGQGTATPTPELPIPEPQVTETQTTNVVAPNVVDLNDTLVALYEKVSPGVVSIQFSTTEGEGLGSGFVVDKQGHIVTNYHVVQDVDSLEVHFASGE
;
A
#
# COMPACT_ATOMS: atom_id res chain seq x y z
N MET A 1 33.73 27.30 38.90
CA MET A 1 34.06 26.26 37.89
C MET A 1 32.96 25.18 37.70
N LYS A 2 31.77 25.31 38.33
CA LYS A 2 30.73 24.26 38.38
C LYS A 2 29.72 24.28 37.21
N ASN A 3 29.78 25.31 36.35
CA ASN A 3 28.87 25.51 35.21
C ASN A 3 29.50 25.24 33.83
N LYS A 4 30.82 25.01 33.75
CA LYS A 4 31.52 24.70 32.49
C LYS A 4 31.31 23.24 32.08
N THR A 5 31.40 22.31 33.03
CA THR A 5 31.17 20.88 32.81
C THR A 5 29.73 20.56 32.39
N GLY A 6 28.74 21.25 32.99
CA GLY A 6 27.33 21.10 32.58
C GLY A 6 27.07 21.60 31.16
N LYS A 7 27.65 22.74 30.77
CA LYS A 7 27.53 23.26 29.39
C LYS A 7 28.20 22.35 28.36
N VAL A 8 29.35 21.76 28.71
CA VAL A 8 30.03 20.77 27.83
C VAL A 8 29.16 19.54 27.64
N PHE A 9 28.50 19.05 28.69
CA PHE A 9 27.63 17.87 28.60
C PHE A 9 26.38 18.13 27.73
N VAL A 10 25.79 19.32 27.83
CA VAL A 10 24.65 19.73 26.99
C VAL A 10 25.05 19.87 25.52
N ILE A 11 26.23 20.44 25.24
CA ILE A 11 26.74 20.54 23.86
C ILE A 11 27.01 19.15 23.27
N LEU A 12 27.55 18.22 24.07
CA LEU A 12 27.81 16.84 23.66
C LEU A 12 26.51 16.08 23.35
N LEU A 13 25.47 16.27 24.17
CA LEU A 13 24.14 15.68 23.93
C LEU A 13 23.50 16.23 22.66
N ILE A 14 23.56 17.55 22.42
CA ILE A 14 23.02 18.17 21.21
C ILE A 14 23.76 17.67 19.96
N ALA A 15 25.10 17.57 20.01
CA ALA A 15 25.89 17.03 18.90
C ALA A 15 25.54 15.58 18.57
N MET A 16 25.27 14.75 19.59
CA MET A 16 24.88 13.34 19.40
C MET A 16 23.51 13.20 18.72
N VAL A 17 22.55 14.06 19.06
CA VAL A 17 21.21 14.08 18.43
C VAL A 17 21.27 14.53 16.97
N VAL A 18 22.14 15.51 16.64
CA VAL A 18 22.30 15.98 15.26
C VAL A 18 23.00 14.94 14.38
N LEU A 19 23.94 14.16 14.91
CA LEU A 19 24.57 13.04 14.18
C LEU A 19 23.61 11.87 13.92
N ALA A 20 22.61 11.66 14.78
CA ALA A 20 21.55 10.65 14.57
C ALA A 20 20.56 11.07 13.46
N CYS A 21 20.48 12.36 13.15
CA CYS A 21 19.74 12.89 12.00
C CYS A 21 20.61 12.91 10.74
N SER A 22 21.02 11.74 10.25
CA SER A 22 21.58 11.62 8.90
C SER A 22 20.49 11.83 7.84
N PRO A 23 20.63 12.76 6.89
CA PRO A 23 19.72 12.89 5.74
C PRO A 23 20.11 11.88 4.64
N PHE A 24 20.14 10.59 4.96
CA PHE A 24 20.52 9.53 4.02
C PHE A 24 19.33 8.97 3.21
N GLY A 25 18.09 9.44 3.47
CA GLY A 25 16.87 8.96 2.82
C GLY A 25 16.50 9.65 1.50
N LEU A 26 17.11 10.79 1.12
CA LEU A 26 16.70 11.54 -0.08
C LEU A 26 17.34 11.04 -1.39
N GLN A 27 18.32 10.15 -1.33
CA GLN A 27 19.01 9.65 -2.54
C GLN A 27 18.25 8.52 -3.25
N TYR A 28 17.22 7.93 -2.61
CA TYR A 28 16.51 6.76 -3.14
C TYR A 28 15.30 7.11 -4.02
N VAL A 29 14.84 8.37 -4.04
CA VAL A 29 13.63 8.75 -4.77
C VAL A 29 13.84 8.80 -6.30
N PHE A 30 15.09 8.76 -6.79
CA PHE A 30 15.41 9.09 -8.19
C PHE A 30 15.90 7.95 -9.09
N ARG A 31 15.73 6.67 -8.72
CA ARG A 31 16.22 5.53 -9.52
C ARG A 31 15.16 4.56 -10.06
N GLY A 32 13.96 5.08 -10.35
CA GLY A 32 12.87 4.33 -10.97
C GLY A 32 12.53 4.78 -12.40
N GLN A 33 13.50 5.18 -13.22
CA GLN A 33 13.27 5.36 -14.65
C GLN A 33 13.48 4.01 -15.35
N GLY A 34 12.42 3.20 -15.38
CA GLY A 34 12.36 2.02 -16.23
C GLY A 34 12.42 2.45 -17.69
N THR A 35 13.48 2.06 -18.39
CA THR A 35 13.55 2.10 -19.84
C THR A 35 12.50 1.13 -20.38
N ALA A 36 11.39 1.67 -20.90
CA ALA A 36 10.43 0.88 -21.65
C ALA A 36 11.14 0.30 -22.88
N THR A 37 11.46 -0.99 -22.81
CA THR A 37 11.87 -1.75 -23.99
C THR A 37 10.63 -1.86 -24.88
N PRO A 38 10.68 -1.43 -26.15
CA PRO A 38 9.56 -1.57 -27.05
C PRO A 38 9.26 -3.06 -27.22
N THR A 39 8.13 -3.49 -26.67
CA THR A 39 7.58 -4.84 -26.90
C THR A 39 7.10 -4.89 -28.36
N PRO A 40 7.44 -5.94 -29.13
CA PRO A 40 6.89 -6.13 -30.46
C PRO A 40 5.35 -6.14 -30.39
N GLU A 41 4.73 -5.17 -31.07
CA GLU A 41 3.29 -5.01 -31.12
C GLU A 41 2.67 -6.17 -31.90
N LEU A 42 2.04 -7.10 -31.18
CA LEU A 42 1.13 -8.07 -31.77
C LEU A 42 -0.03 -7.30 -32.42
N PRO A 43 -0.57 -7.75 -33.57
CA PRO A 43 -1.65 -7.06 -34.25
C PRO A 43 -2.83 -6.88 -33.31
N ILE A 44 -3.12 -5.61 -32.96
CA ILE A 44 -4.29 -5.22 -32.20
C ILE A 44 -5.51 -5.57 -33.06
N PRO A 45 -6.43 -6.44 -32.62
CA PRO A 45 -7.68 -6.64 -33.32
C PRO A 45 -8.41 -5.30 -33.39
N GLU A 46 -8.73 -4.87 -34.60
CA GLU A 46 -9.46 -3.65 -34.88
C GLU A 46 -10.76 -3.63 -34.04
N PRO A 47 -11.04 -2.55 -33.30
CA PRO A 47 -12.22 -2.49 -32.44
C PRO A 47 -13.46 -2.67 -33.31
N GLN A 48 -14.11 -3.83 -33.19
CA GLN A 48 -15.44 -4.00 -33.74
C GLN A 48 -16.37 -3.05 -33.01
N VAL A 49 -16.87 -2.05 -33.73
CA VAL A 49 -17.91 -1.13 -33.26
C VAL A 49 -19.14 -1.96 -32.96
N THR A 50 -19.24 -2.42 -31.72
CA THR A 50 -20.49 -2.89 -31.15
C THR A 50 -21.34 -1.64 -30.95
N GLU A 51 -22.51 -1.61 -31.60
CA GLU A 51 -23.49 -0.54 -31.41
C GLU A 51 -23.69 -0.29 -29.92
N THR A 52 -23.39 0.93 -29.49
CA THR A 52 -23.70 1.41 -28.14
C THR A 52 -25.20 1.32 -27.94
N GLN A 53 -25.66 0.32 -27.18
CA GLN A 53 -26.98 0.41 -26.56
C GLN A 53 -26.97 1.68 -25.70
N THR A 54 -27.88 2.60 -26.01
CA THR A 54 -28.14 3.77 -25.18
C THR A 54 -28.72 3.29 -23.84
N THR A 55 -27.85 2.90 -22.92
CA THR A 55 -28.21 2.80 -21.51
C THR A 55 -28.56 4.23 -21.11
N ASN A 56 -29.81 4.47 -20.73
CA ASN A 56 -30.19 5.69 -20.04
C ASN A 56 -29.37 5.76 -18.75
N VAL A 57 -28.22 6.43 -18.80
CA VAL A 57 -27.43 6.77 -17.62
C VAL A 57 -28.22 7.85 -16.90
N VAL A 58 -29.11 7.41 -16.02
CA VAL A 58 -29.63 8.27 -14.96
C VAL A 58 -28.41 8.69 -14.16
N ALA A 59 -27.97 9.94 -14.34
CA ALA A 59 -26.91 10.51 -13.54
C ALA A 59 -27.35 10.41 -12.07
N PRO A 60 -26.61 9.69 -11.21
CA PRO A 60 -27.02 9.53 -9.83
C PRO A 60 -27.08 10.90 -9.17
N ASN A 61 -28.14 11.14 -8.41
CA ASN A 61 -28.24 12.31 -7.55
C ASN A 61 -27.02 12.30 -6.62
N VAL A 62 -26.19 13.35 -6.64
CA VAL A 62 -24.85 13.35 -6.02
C VAL A 62 -24.91 13.10 -4.50
N VAL A 63 -26.03 13.45 -3.86
CA VAL A 63 -26.29 13.15 -2.43
C VAL A 63 -26.45 11.64 -2.20
N ASP A 64 -27.19 10.97 -3.08
CA ASP A 64 -27.47 9.52 -3.01
C ASP A 64 -26.21 8.68 -3.30
N LEU A 65 -25.28 9.22 -4.08
CA LEU A 65 -24.01 8.54 -4.39
C LEU A 65 -23.10 8.41 -3.16
N ASN A 66 -23.02 9.44 -2.31
CA ASN A 66 -22.18 9.37 -1.11
C ASN A 66 -22.71 8.32 -0.13
N ASP A 67 -24.02 8.33 0.12
CA ASP A 67 -24.66 7.34 1.00
C ASP A 67 -24.50 5.91 0.45
N THR A 68 -24.60 5.75 -0.88
CA THR A 68 -24.34 4.48 -1.56
C THR A 68 -22.90 4.01 -1.38
N LEU A 69 -21.91 4.90 -1.50
CA LEU A 69 -20.49 4.54 -1.32
C LEU A 69 -20.16 4.18 0.13
N VAL A 70 -20.75 4.90 1.09
CA VAL A 70 -20.62 4.57 2.52
C VAL A 70 -21.22 3.20 2.80
N ALA A 71 -22.45 2.95 2.35
CA ALA A 71 -23.12 1.66 2.55
C ALA A 71 -22.35 0.51 1.88
N LEU A 72 -21.78 0.76 0.69
CA LEU A 72 -20.92 -0.23 0.01
C LEU A 72 -19.67 -0.51 0.85
N TYR A 73 -18.98 0.53 1.31
CA TYR A 73 -17.78 0.38 2.15
C TYR A 73 -18.07 -0.39 3.43
N GLU A 74 -19.11 -0.02 4.19
CA GLU A 74 -19.51 -0.71 5.43
C GLU A 74 -19.82 -2.18 5.18
N LYS A 75 -20.43 -2.50 4.02
CA LYS A 75 -20.79 -3.86 3.66
C LYS A 75 -19.58 -4.72 3.29
N VAL A 76 -18.58 -4.16 2.60
CA VAL A 76 -17.47 -4.94 2.03
C VAL A 76 -16.18 -4.88 2.86
N SER A 77 -15.95 -3.81 3.63
CA SER A 77 -14.73 -3.63 4.41
C SER A 77 -14.43 -4.76 5.40
N PRO A 78 -15.42 -5.44 6.05
CA PRO A 78 -15.11 -6.58 6.92
C PRO A 78 -14.52 -7.79 6.19
N GLY A 79 -14.64 -7.86 4.86
CA GLY A 79 -14.05 -8.91 4.04
C GLY A 79 -12.61 -8.63 3.61
N VAL A 80 -12.05 -7.48 3.96
CA VAL A 80 -10.67 -7.08 3.64
C VAL A 80 -9.78 -7.36 4.84
N VAL A 81 -8.59 -7.90 4.58
CA VAL A 81 -7.58 -8.19 5.61
C VAL A 81 -6.27 -7.46 5.30
N SER A 82 -5.53 -7.12 6.35
CA SER A 82 -4.14 -6.70 6.26
C SER A 82 -3.24 -7.92 6.39
N ILE A 83 -2.16 -7.96 5.61
CA ILE A 83 -1.20 -9.06 5.65
C ILE A 83 0.16 -8.45 5.99
N GLN A 84 0.80 -8.94 7.05
CA GLN A 84 2.18 -8.60 7.38
C GLN A 84 3.03 -9.84 7.19
N PHE A 85 4.17 -9.70 6.53
CA PHE A 85 5.04 -10.83 6.24
C PHE A 85 6.50 -10.47 6.47
N SER A 86 7.31 -11.49 6.74
CA SER A 86 8.76 -11.34 6.83
C SER A 86 9.45 -12.31 5.86
N THR A 87 10.60 -11.87 5.36
CA THR A 87 11.50 -12.63 4.50
C THR A 87 12.92 -12.50 5.07
N THR A 88 13.85 -13.25 4.49
CA THR A 88 15.29 -13.13 4.81
C THR A 88 15.85 -11.73 4.54
N GLU A 89 15.20 -10.94 3.69
CA GLU A 89 15.63 -9.60 3.28
C GLU A 89 14.95 -8.47 4.06
N GLY A 90 13.85 -8.75 4.77
CA GLY A 90 13.14 -7.76 5.58
C GLY A 90 11.67 -8.06 5.81
N GLU A 91 10.91 -7.04 6.18
CA GLU A 91 9.46 -7.12 6.42
C GLU A 91 8.67 -6.41 5.31
N GLY A 92 7.44 -6.87 5.07
CA GLY A 92 6.54 -6.32 4.07
C GLY A 92 5.08 -6.28 4.54
N LEU A 93 4.30 -5.49 3.82
CA LEU A 93 2.86 -5.33 4.03
C LEU A 93 2.12 -5.63 2.74
N GLY A 94 0.95 -6.23 2.87
CA GLY A 94 0.02 -6.53 1.80
C GLY A 94 -1.43 -6.47 2.29
N SER A 95 -2.34 -6.79 1.39
CA SER A 95 -3.76 -6.91 1.71
C SER A 95 -4.35 -8.13 1.02
N GLY A 96 -5.52 -8.56 1.47
CA GLY A 96 -6.25 -9.65 0.85
C GLY A 96 -7.74 -9.55 1.10
N PHE A 97 -8.47 -10.50 0.52
CA PHE A 97 -9.92 -10.61 0.67
C PHE A 97 -10.31 -12.01 1.10
N VAL A 98 -11.21 -12.10 2.08
CA VAL A 98 -11.83 -13.37 2.49
C VAL A 98 -12.88 -13.75 1.45
N VAL A 99 -12.72 -14.91 0.82
CA VAL A 99 -13.58 -15.33 -0.30
C VAL A 99 -14.67 -16.32 0.11
N ASP A 100 -14.55 -16.96 1.27
CA ASP A 100 -15.56 -17.88 1.78
C ASP A 100 -15.62 -17.95 3.31
N LYS A 101 -16.56 -18.74 3.83
CA LYS A 101 -16.77 -18.93 5.27
C LYS A 101 -15.76 -19.89 5.92
N GLN A 102 -14.89 -20.51 5.14
CA GLN A 102 -13.83 -21.39 5.63
C GLN A 102 -12.56 -20.60 5.97
N GLY A 103 -12.51 -19.32 5.59
CA GLY A 103 -11.38 -18.43 5.87
C GLY A 103 -10.33 -18.39 4.77
N HIS A 104 -10.65 -18.85 3.55
CA HIS A 104 -9.72 -18.71 2.43
C HIS A 104 -9.55 -17.23 2.06
N ILE A 105 -8.30 -16.81 1.86
CA ILE A 105 -7.93 -15.45 1.52
C ILE A 105 -7.24 -15.42 0.16
N VAL A 106 -7.64 -14.47 -0.68
CA VAL A 106 -6.97 -14.16 -1.95
C VAL A 106 -6.11 -12.92 -1.77
N THR A 107 -4.86 -12.99 -2.22
CA THR A 107 -3.90 -11.88 -2.27
C THR A 107 -3.02 -11.99 -3.52
N ASN A 108 -2.16 -11.00 -3.74
CA ASN A 108 -1.17 -11.05 -4.81
C ASN A 108 -0.10 -12.10 -4.52
N TYR A 109 0.40 -12.75 -5.58
CA TYR A 109 1.44 -13.77 -5.46
C TYR A 109 2.72 -13.26 -4.77
N HIS A 110 3.16 -12.03 -5.06
CA HIS A 110 4.36 -11.45 -4.47
C HIS A 110 4.26 -11.17 -2.97
N VAL A 111 3.05 -11.22 -2.38
CA VAL A 111 2.83 -11.02 -0.93
C VAL A 111 3.12 -12.32 -0.15
N VAL A 112 2.99 -13.47 -0.81
CA VAL A 112 3.13 -14.79 -0.19
C VAL A 112 4.33 -15.57 -0.71
N GLN A 113 5.01 -15.04 -1.72
CA GLN A 113 6.17 -15.66 -2.32
C GLN A 113 7.40 -15.49 -1.41
N ASP A 114 8.12 -16.60 -1.16
CA ASP A 114 9.42 -16.61 -0.46
C ASP A 114 9.39 -15.93 0.92
N VAL A 115 8.26 -16.04 1.61
CA VAL A 115 8.06 -15.51 2.98
C VAL A 115 8.38 -16.56 4.04
N ASP A 116 9.08 -16.15 5.09
CA ASP A 116 9.41 -16.97 6.26
C ASP A 116 8.25 -17.01 7.27
N SER A 117 7.57 -15.88 7.44
CA SER A 117 6.36 -15.78 8.26
C SER A 117 5.32 -14.88 7.61
N LEU A 118 4.06 -15.16 7.92
CA LEU A 118 2.92 -14.39 7.44
C LEU A 118 1.85 -14.33 8.53
N GLU A 119 1.39 -13.12 8.82
CA GLU A 119 0.33 -12.80 9.75
C GLU A 119 -0.79 -12.08 9.01
N VAL A 120 -2.03 -12.42 9.38
CA VAL A 120 -3.24 -11.83 8.81
C VAL A 120 -3.96 -11.10 9.93
N HIS A 121 -4.26 -9.84 9.71
CA HIS A 121 -5.07 -9.03 10.62
C HIS A 121 -6.41 -8.71 9.98
N PHE A 122 -7.48 -9.02 10.71
CA PHE A 122 -8.84 -8.68 10.32
C PHE A 122 -9.19 -7.25 10.73
N ALA A 123 -10.20 -6.67 10.08
CA ALA A 123 -10.68 -5.33 10.44
C ALA A 123 -11.18 -5.22 11.90
N SER A 124 -11.50 -6.35 12.54
CA SER A 124 -11.81 -6.43 13.98
C SER A 124 -10.62 -6.18 14.90
N GLY A 125 -9.38 -6.24 14.38
CA GLY A 125 -8.15 -6.16 15.16
C GLY A 125 -7.65 -7.51 15.67
N GLU A 126 -8.25 -8.61 15.21
CA GLU A 126 -7.76 -9.99 15.41
C GLU A 126 -6.67 -10.35 14.40
#